data_AF-A0A0F8A3R9-F1
#
_entry.id   AF-A0A0F8A3R9-F1
#
_cell.length_a   1.000
_cell.length_b   1.000
_cell.length_c   1.000
_cell.angle_alpha   90.00
_cell.angle_beta   90.00
_cell.angle_gamma   90.00
#
_symmetry.space_group_name_H-M   'P 1'
#
loop_
_entity.id
_entity.type
_entity.pdbx_description
1 polymer ?
#
loop_
_entity_poly.entity_id
_entity_poly.type
_entity_poly.pdbx_seq_one_letter_code
_entity_poly.pdbx_strand_id
1 'polypeptide(L)'
;MDCPDDADVITSSKIDGKRGVKRCYKCRALVESTRYWSYLTCGCQAQFCSRCGGVWDPVVGCPNICSNDEDSVKGRDSDDGRSAAQNAPGTMAEAEKRASQHLDVQALQASQQQEMSRFCDFGTEMRSSVQSRHTQQKTILSKNHEDDEVKLKERHVATAAQLEDRQITEEMELRAALEQSERAIKVRIKHMEGYCEGLGRNPCGHEMPPRVVTEKNLRALGHQYNLLDDMERQHESKINMMRGRQCKRMEELLKRQREELDQLLERQEKEKQELDDNLAHEEEVLQRTFASPNSRL
;
A
#
# COMPACT_ATOMS: atom_id res chain seq x y z
N MET A 1 -43.46 20.36 -12.21
CA MET A 1 -43.64 21.80 -12.47
C MET A 1 -45.11 22.09 -12.19
N ASP A 2 -45.42 22.25 -10.90
CA ASP A 2 -46.74 22.71 -10.43
C ASP A 2 -46.86 24.21 -10.74
N CYS A 3 -48.00 24.62 -11.32
CA CYS A 3 -48.25 26.02 -11.62
C CYS A 3 -48.50 26.79 -10.31
N PRO A 4 -47.89 27.97 -10.10
CA PRO A 4 -48.03 28.71 -8.83
C PRO A 4 -49.46 29.22 -8.54
N ASP A 5 -50.28 29.49 -9.55
CA ASP A 5 -51.68 29.95 -9.39
C ASP A 5 -52.61 28.92 -8.73
N ASP A 6 -52.19 27.66 -8.75
CA ASP A 6 -52.99 26.51 -8.38
C ASP A 6 -52.88 26.20 -6.87
N ALA A 7 -51.89 26.78 -6.19
CA ALA A 7 -51.72 26.68 -4.74
C ALA A 7 -52.75 27.54 -3.99
N ASP A 8 -53.07 28.73 -4.51
CA ASP A 8 -53.98 29.70 -3.89
C ASP A 8 -55.45 29.24 -3.93
N VAL A 9 -55.85 28.47 -4.94
CA VAL A 9 -57.19 27.87 -5.05
C VAL A 9 -57.38 26.70 -4.07
N ILE A 10 -56.30 25.96 -3.78
CA ILE A 10 -56.31 24.84 -2.83
C ILE A 10 -56.29 25.34 -1.38
N THR A 11 -55.57 26.42 -1.07
CA THR A 11 -55.53 27.04 0.26
C THR A 11 -56.83 27.78 0.59
N SER A 12 -57.43 28.49 -0.37
CA SER A 12 -58.74 29.15 -0.17
C SER A 12 -59.90 28.16 0.07
N SER A 13 -59.85 26.96 -0.53
CA SER A 13 -60.85 25.90 -0.33
C SER A 13 -60.74 25.16 1.02
N LYS A 14 -59.67 25.37 1.79
CA LYS A 14 -59.51 24.80 3.15
C LYS A 14 -60.17 25.64 4.25
N ILE A 15 -60.48 26.92 3.96
CA ILE A 15 -60.92 27.88 4.98
C ILE A 15 -62.44 27.82 5.22
N ASP A 16 -63.21 27.35 4.25
CA ASP A 16 -64.67 27.24 4.38
C ASP A 16 -65.08 25.77 4.26
N GLY A 17 -65.46 25.19 5.40
CA GLY A 17 -65.79 23.77 5.48
C GLY A 17 -66.78 23.37 4.38
N LYS A 18 -66.48 22.25 3.72
CA LYS A 18 -67.38 21.41 2.88
C LYS A 18 -67.23 21.42 1.35
N ARG A 19 -66.14 21.92 0.74
CA ARG A 19 -65.83 21.62 -0.68
C ARG A 19 -64.34 21.37 -0.92
N GLY A 20 -63.93 20.11 -0.95
CA GLY A 20 -62.53 19.73 -1.23
C GLY A 20 -62.30 19.57 -2.72
N VAL A 21 -61.55 20.48 -3.35
CA VAL A 21 -61.11 20.30 -4.74
C VAL A 21 -59.91 19.33 -4.78
N LYS A 22 -59.92 18.36 -5.70
CA LYS A 22 -58.85 17.36 -5.86
C LYS A 22 -58.35 17.31 -7.30
N ARG A 23 -57.05 17.06 -7.49
CA ARG A 23 -56.45 16.86 -8.82
C ARG A 23 -56.61 15.42 -9.27
N CYS A 24 -56.94 15.24 -10.54
CA CYS A 24 -56.88 13.93 -11.17
C CYS A 24 -55.43 13.44 -11.32
N TYR A 25 -55.13 12.20 -10.95
CA TYR A 25 -53.79 11.60 -11.13
C TYR A 25 -53.35 11.52 -12.62
N LYS A 26 -54.32 11.42 -13.55
CA LYS A 26 -54.05 11.22 -14.98
C LYS A 26 -53.86 12.52 -15.75
N CYS A 27 -54.76 13.48 -15.60
CA CYS A 27 -54.72 14.74 -16.37
C CYS A 27 -54.45 15.99 -15.52
N ARG A 28 -54.31 15.85 -14.20
CA ARG A 28 -54.09 16.94 -13.23
C ARG A 28 -55.16 18.04 -13.21
N ALA A 29 -56.25 17.89 -13.96
CA ALA A 29 -57.41 18.77 -13.88
C ALA A 29 -58.04 18.73 -12.48
N LEU A 30 -58.53 19.88 -12.03
CA LEU A 30 -59.23 20.05 -10.76
C LEU A 30 -60.66 19.51 -10.87
N VAL A 31 -61.04 18.67 -9.91
CA VAL A 31 -62.37 18.08 -9.79
C VAL A 31 -62.92 18.44 -8.41
N GLU A 32 -64.10 19.07 -8.38
CA GLU A 32 -64.77 19.44 -7.14
C GLU A 32 -65.38 18.20 -6.46
N SER A 33 -65.13 18.02 -5.16
CA SER A 33 -65.70 16.91 -4.40
C SER A 33 -67.12 17.23 -3.91
N THR A 34 -68.09 16.46 -4.39
CA THR A 34 -69.43 16.39 -3.82
C THR A 34 -69.45 15.43 -2.63
N ARG A 35 -70.07 15.85 -1.52
CA ARG A 35 -70.02 15.21 -0.18
C ARG A 35 -70.55 13.77 -0.05
N TYR A 36 -71.05 13.16 -1.12
CA TYR A 36 -71.87 11.94 -1.05
C TYR A 36 -71.26 10.72 -1.74
N TRP A 37 -70.05 10.84 -2.31
CA TRP A 37 -69.43 9.76 -3.08
C TRP A 37 -68.02 9.45 -2.57
N SER A 38 -67.72 8.15 -2.43
CA SER A 38 -66.42 7.63 -2.00
C SER A 38 -65.33 7.76 -3.09
N TYR A 39 -65.73 8.03 -4.33
CA TYR A 39 -64.86 8.23 -5.48
C TYR A 39 -65.29 9.46 -6.32
N LEU A 40 -64.34 10.01 -7.06
CA LEU A 40 -64.51 11.11 -8.01
C LEU A 40 -64.16 10.60 -9.41
N THR A 41 -64.90 11.07 -10.41
CA THR A 41 -64.64 10.75 -11.82
C THR A 41 -64.24 12.03 -12.54
N CYS A 42 -63.06 12.05 -13.15
CA CYS A 42 -62.62 13.17 -13.98
C CYS A 42 -63.20 13.08 -15.39
N GLY A 43 -63.27 14.21 -16.12
CA GLY A 43 -63.63 14.23 -17.55
C GLY A 43 -62.74 13.36 -18.45
N CYS A 44 -61.53 13.02 -17.99
CA CYS A 44 -60.66 12.03 -18.66
C CYS A 44 -61.02 10.55 -18.35
N GLN A 45 -62.19 10.31 -17.76
CA GLN A 45 -62.73 9.01 -17.32
C GLN A 45 -61.93 8.29 -16.23
N ALA A 46 -60.94 8.95 -15.62
CA ALA A 46 -60.20 8.39 -14.49
C ALA A 46 -61.03 8.49 -13.19
N GLN A 47 -61.16 7.36 -12.48
CA GLN A 47 -61.79 7.27 -11.17
C GLN A 47 -60.72 7.26 -10.06
N PHE A 48 -60.92 8.05 -9.00
CA PHE A 48 -59.99 8.15 -7.88
C PHE A 48 -60.71 8.48 -6.57
N CYS A 49 -60.12 8.10 -5.44
CA CYS A 49 -60.73 8.30 -4.13
C CYS A 49 -60.88 9.80 -3.80
N SER A 50 -62.06 10.20 -3.32
CA SER A 50 -62.33 11.59 -2.90
C SER A 50 -61.48 12.02 -1.71
N ARG A 51 -61.02 11.07 -0.87
CA ARG A 51 -60.21 11.34 0.32
C ARG A 51 -58.71 11.39 0.03
N CYS A 52 -58.12 10.29 -0.45
CA CYS A 52 -56.67 10.18 -0.64
C CYS A 52 -56.18 10.50 -2.06
N GLY A 53 -57.05 10.57 -3.07
CA GLY A 53 -56.64 10.80 -4.46
C GLY A 53 -56.01 9.59 -5.15
N GLY A 54 -55.95 8.42 -4.50
CA GLY A 54 -55.46 7.17 -5.10
C GLY A 54 -56.42 6.63 -6.17
N VAL A 55 -55.89 5.80 -7.08
CA VAL A 55 -56.67 5.15 -8.14
C VAL A 55 -57.79 4.32 -7.50
N TRP A 56 -59.02 4.54 -7.96
CA TRP A 56 -60.18 3.82 -7.45
C TRP A 56 -60.43 2.57 -8.26
N ASP A 57 -60.54 1.43 -7.58
CA ASP A 57 -60.91 0.15 -8.18
C ASP A 57 -62.40 -0.12 -7.90
N PRO A 58 -63.25 -0.44 -8.90
CA PRO A 58 -64.67 -0.70 -8.67
C PRO A 58 -64.95 -1.98 -7.85
N VAL A 59 -64.01 -2.91 -7.76
CA VAL A 59 -64.16 -4.18 -7.00
C VAL A 59 -63.54 -4.07 -5.61
N VAL A 60 -62.36 -3.44 -5.51
CA VAL A 60 -61.58 -3.37 -4.26
C VAL A 60 -61.82 -2.07 -3.48
N GLY A 61 -62.33 -1.03 -4.14
CA GLY A 61 -62.53 0.30 -3.56
C GLY A 61 -61.22 1.10 -3.49
N CYS A 62 -61.05 1.89 -2.42
CA CYS A 62 -59.82 2.67 -2.22
C CYS A 62 -58.68 1.75 -1.73
N PRO A 63 -57.51 1.72 -2.39
CA PRO A 63 -56.34 0.96 -1.94
C PRO A 63 -55.88 1.30 -0.51
N ASN A 64 -56.19 2.52 -0.05
CA ASN A 64 -55.83 3.01 1.28
C ASN A 64 -56.95 2.85 2.31
N ILE A 65 -57.98 2.03 2.04
CA ILE A 65 -59.08 1.68 2.97
C ILE A 65 -59.62 2.92 3.70
N CYS A 66 -59.96 3.95 2.92
CA CYS A 66 -60.42 5.22 3.46
C CYS A 66 -61.89 5.12 3.90
N SER A 67 -62.16 4.52 5.06
CA SER A 67 -63.49 4.45 5.68
C SER A 67 -63.85 5.74 6.40
N ASN A 68 -65.12 6.15 6.34
CA ASN A 68 -65.63 7.38 6.93
C ASN A 68 -65.83 7.21 8.45
N ASP A 69 -64.74 7.09 9.21
CA ASP A 69 -64.76 6.88 10.65
C ASP A 69 -64.93 8.19 11.42
N GLU A 70 -66.17 8.63 11.57
CA GLU A 70 -66.60 9.63 12.57
C GLU A 70 -67.65 9.02 13.53
N ASP A 71 -67.65 7.69 13.73
CA ASP A 71 -68.57 6.99 14.64
C ASP A 71 -67.92 5.76 15.32
N SER A 72 -66.76 5.94 15.98
CA SER A 72 -66.18 4.89 16.84
C SER A 72 -65.58 5.38 18.17
N VAL A 73 -65.92 6.60 18.59
CA VAL A 73 -65.56 7.09 19.93
C VAL A 73 -66.79 7.74 20.57
N LYS A 74 -67.76 6.92 21.00
CA LYS A 74 -68.79 7.27 21.98
C LYS A 74 -69.59 6.02 22.33
N GLY A 75 -69.20 5.37 23.41
CA GLY A 75 -69.95 4.22 23.91
C GLY A 75 -69.24 3.49 25.03
N ARG A 76 -69.15 4.13 26.21
CA ARG A 76 -69.29 3.55 27.56
C ARG A 76 -68.66 4.48 28.59
N ASP A 77 -69.39 5.53 28.96
CA ASP A 77 -69.26 6.18 30.25
C ASP A 77 -70.68 6.33 30.82
N SER A 78 -71.10 5.32 31.58
CA SER A 78 -72.15 5.45 32.60
C SER A 78 -71.83 4.42 33.66
N ASP A 79 -71.50 4.99 34.81
CA ASP A 79 -71.10 4.41 36.08
C ASP A 79 -72.22 3.52 36.67
N ASP A 80 -71.90 2.26 36.99
CA ASP A 80 -72.22 1.58 38.26
C ASP A 80 -72.11 0.06 38.10
N GLY A 81 -71.08 -0.53 38.73
CA GLY A 81 -70.97 -1.98 38.91
C GLY A 81 -69.54 -2.51 38.82
N ARG A 82 -68.77 -2.28 39.89
CA ARG A 82 -67.57 -3.04 40.32
C ARG A 82 -67.25 -4.27 39.45
N SER A 83 -66.11 -4.25 38.76
CA SER A 83 -65.00 -5.22 38.92
C SER A 83 -63.96 -5.09 37.79
N ALA A 84 -62.70 -4.89 38.20
CA ALA A 84 -61.50 -5.33 37.51
C ALA A 84 -61.25 -4.87 36.05
N ALA A 85 -60.56 -3.72 35.88
CA ALA A 85 -59.67 -3.50 34.73
C ALA A 85 -58.64 -2.39 35.01
N GLN A 86 -57.99 -2.44 36.18
CA GLN A 86 -56.75 -1.72 36.44
C GLN A 86 -55.65 -2.76 36.65
N ASN A 87 -55.27 -3.42 35.57
CA ASN A 87 -54.08 -4.25 35.35
C ASN A 87 -54.14 -4.53 33.83
N ALA A 88 -53.17 -4.19 32.99
CA ALA A 88 -51.86 -4.80 33.06
C ALA A 88 -50.86 -4.17 32.07
N PRO A 89 -49.72 -3.67 32.55
CA PRO A 89 -48.44 -3.76 31.84
C PRO A 89 -47.83 -5.18 31.94
N GLY A 90 -48.39 -6.06 32.78
CA GLY A 90 -47.92 -7.44 32.99
C GLY A 90 -48.38 -8.45 31.92
N THR A 91 -49.46 -8.19 31.18
CA THR A 91 -50.04 -9.18 30.25
C THR A 91 -49.22 -9.36 28.98
N MET A 92 -48.56 -8.33 28.46
CA MET A 92 -47.67 -8.45 27.29
C MET A 92 -46.41 -9.25 27.64
N ALA A 93 -45.76 -8.95 28.76
CA ALA A 93 -44.57 -9.66 29.21
C ALA A 93 -44.87 -11.10 29.68
N GLU A 94 -46.02 -11.34 30.31
CA GLU A 94 -46.45 -12.70 30.65
C GLU A 94 -46.96 -13.48 29.45
N ALA A 95 -47.55 -12.82 28.44
CA ALA A 95 -47.89 -13.43 27.16
C ALA A 95 -46.65 -13.77 26.34
N GLU A 96 -45.62 -12.91 26.33
CA GLU A 96 -44.31 -13.19 25.73
C GLU A 96 -43.61 -14.36 26.41
N LYS A 97 -43.64 -14.44 27.75
CA LYS A 97 -43.09 -15.58 28.49
C LYS A 97 -43.85 -16.87 28.21
N ARG A 98 -45.18 -16.81 28.03
CA ARG A 98 -45.97 -17.98 27.64
C ARG A 98 -45.72 -18.40 26.18
N ALA A 99 -45.53 -17.44 25.29
CA ALA A 99 -45.21 -17.67 23.88
C ALA A 99 -43.79 -18.21 23.69
N SER A 100 -42.80 -17.71 24.45
CA SER A 100 -41.43 -18.24 24.44
C SER A 100 -41.30 -19.61 25.10
N GLN A 101 -42.27 -19.98 25.93
CA GLN A 101 -42.39 -21.33 26.49
C GLN A 101 -43.15 -22.30 25.58
N HIS A 102 -43.72 -21.83 24.46
CA HIS A 102 -44.38 -22.69 23.49
C HIS A 102 -43.34 -23.54 22.74
N LEU A 103 -43.62 -24.84 22.60
CA LEU A 103 -42.66 -25.81 22.03
C LEU A 103 -42.16 -25.42 20.63
N ASP A 104 -43.06 -24.94 19.77
CA ASP A 104 -42.68 -24.50 18.41
C ASP A 104 -41.76 -23.28 18.42
N VAL A 105 -41.94 -22.37 19.37
CA VAL A 105 -41.11 -21.17 19.51
C VAL A 105 -39.73 -21.54 20.06
N GLN A 106 -39.65 -22.48 21.00
CA GLN A 106 -38.37 -23.02 21.48
C GLN A 106 -37.62 -23.79 20.40
N ALA A 107 -38.32 -24.61 19.62
CA ALA A 107 -37.73 -25.34 18.50
C ALA A 107 -37.19 -24.37 17.43
N LEU A 108 -37.94 -23.30 17.12
CA LEU A 108 -37.49 -22.26 16.21
C LEU A 108 -36.27 -21.50 16.75
N GLN A 109 -36.25 -21.15 18.04
CA GLN A 109 -35.11 -20.50 18.67
C GLN A 109 -33.86 -21.38 18.66
N ALA A 110 -34.01 -22.69 18.93
CA ALA A 110 -32.90 -23.63 18.86
C ALA A 110 -32.35 -23.77 17.43
N SER A 111 -33.24 -23.85 16.44
CA SER A 111 -32.83 -23.88 15.02
C SER A 111 -32.13 -22.58 14.61
N GLN A 112 -32.63 -21.42 15.06
CA GLN A 112 -32.01 -20.12 14.81
C GLN A 112 -30.61 -20.03 15.42
N GLN A 113 -30.44 -20.49 16.67
CA GLN A 113 -29.13 -20.53 17.34
C GLN A 113 -28.14 -21.45 16.61
N GLN A 114 -28.60 -22.59 16.12
CA GLN A 114 -27.76 -23.51 15.35
C GLN A 114 -27.33 -22.92 13.99
N GLU A 115 -28.25 -22.28 13.27
CA GLU A 115 -27.90 -21.60 12.01
C GLU A 115 -26.97 -20.40 12.25
N MET A 116 -27.15 -19.69 13.37
CA MET A 116 -26.24 -18.63 13.79
C MET A 116 -24.84 -19.16 14.11
N SER A 117 -24.72 -20.28 14.84
CA SER A 117 -23.41 -20.86 15.14
C SER A 117 -22.70 -21.28 13.86
N ARG A 118 -23.42 -21.94 12.94
CA ARG A 118 -22.89 -22.31 11.61
C ARG A 118 -22.40 -21.12 10.80
N PHE A 119 -23.14 -20.01 10.83
CA PHE A 119 -22.74 -18.79 10.12
C PHE A 119 -21.48 -18.15 10.73
N CYS A 120 -21.40 -18.10 12.07
CA CYS A 120 -20.21 -17.63 12.77
C CYS A 120 -18.98 -18.51 12.48
N ASP A 121 -19.14 -19.83 12.53
CA ASP A 121 -18.09 -20.80 12.23
C ASP A 121 -17.60 -20.63 10.79
N PHE A 122 -18.52 -20.56 9.81
CA PHE A 122 -18.18 -20.26 8.41
C PHE A 122 -17.43 -18.93 8.25
N GLY A 123 -17.87 -17.88 8.95
CA GLY A 123 -17.17 -16.59 8.95
C GLY A 123 -15.77 -16.64 9.58
N THR A 124 -15.54 -17.52 10.55
CA THR A 124 -14.22 -17.75 11.14
C THR A 124 -13.32 -18.57 10.22
N GLU A 125 -13.85 -19.59 9.56
CA GLU A 125 -13.16 -20.43 8.58
C GLU A 125 -12.74 -19.61 7.35
N MET A 126 -13.62 -18.75 6.85
CA MET A 126 -13.31 -17.86 5.73
C MET A 126 -12.18 -16.89 6.08
N ARG A 127 -12.23 -16.28 7.29
CA ARG A 127 -11.17 -15.38 7.76
C ARG A 127 -9.84 -16.11 7.95
N SER A 128 -9.84 -17.30 8.53
CA SER A 128 -8.61 -18.07 8.74
C SER A 128 -7.99 -18.54 7.41
N SER A 129 -8.81 -18.92 6.43
CA SER A 129 -8.36 -19.24 5.07
C SER A 129 -7.67 -18.05 4.40
N VAL A 130 -8.27 -16.86 4.50
CA VAL A 130 -7.71 -15.63 3.92
C VAL A 130 -6.42 -15.24 4.62
N GLN A 131 -6.38 -15.28 5.96
CA GLN A 131 -5.15 -15.01 6.72
C GLN A 131 -4.03 -16.00 6.39
N SER A 132 -4.35 -17.28 6.20
CA SER A 132 -3.38 -18.28 5.75
C SER A 132 -2.78 -17.91 4.38
N ARG A 133 -3.63 -17.52 3.41
CA ARG A 133 -3.14 -17.02 2.12
C ARG A 133 -2.29 -15.76 2.26
N HIS A 134 -2.69 -14.81 3.09
CA HIS A 134 -1.96 -13.57 3.33
C HIS A 134 -0.57 -13.83 3.91
N THR A 135 -0.48 -14.67 4.94
CA THR A 135 0.80 -15.08 5.52
C THR A 135 1.68 -15.81 4.51
N GLN A 136 1.10 -16.68 3.67
CA GLN A 136 1.84 -17.32 2.58
C GLN A 136 2.37 -16.29 1.56
N GLN A 137 1.55 -15.33 1.14
CA GLN A 137 1.98 -14.28 0.20
C GLN A 137 3.09 -13.42 0.78
N LYS A 138 2.98 -12.99 2.04
CA LYS A 138 4.05 -12.21 2.72
C LYS A 138 5.35 -13.01 2.86
N THR A 139 5.26 -14.30 3.18
CA THR A 139 6.45 -15.16 3.30
C THR A 139 7.13 -15.41 1.95
N ILE A 140 6.37 -15.57 0.86
CA ILE A 140 6.93 -15.68 -0.49
C ILE A 140 7.61 -14.37 -0.89
N LEU A 141 6.96 -13.22 -0.65
CA LEU A 141 7.53 -11.91 -0.98
C LEU A 141 8.83 -11.66 -0.21
N SER A 142 8.85 -11.91 1.11
CA SER A 142 10.06 -11.77 1.95
C SER A 142 11.21 -12.63 1.43
N LYS A 143 10.95 -13.88 1.05
CA LYS A 143 11.98 -14.77 0.50
C LYS A 143 12.55 -14.25 -0.82
N ASN A 144 11.70 -13.77 -1.71
CA ASN A 144 12.16 -13.18 -2.97
C ASN A 144 13.01 -11.93 -2.72
N HIS A 145 12.60 -11.09 -1.75
CA HIS A 145 13.36 -9.91 -1.35
C HIS A 145 14.73 -10.27 -0.76
N GLU A 146 14.78 -11.27 0.11
CA GLU A 146 16.03 -11.82 0.67
C GLU A 146 16.95 -12.37 -0.44
N ASP A 147 16.40 -13.15 -1.38
CA ASP A 147 17.15 -13.72 -2.50
C ASP A 147 17.74 -12.64 -3.41
N ASP A 148 16.98 -11.58 -3.70
CA ASP A 148 17.43 -10.49 -4.56
C ASP A 148 18.47 -9.61 -3.86
N GLU A 149 18.34 -9.37 -2.56
CA GLU A 149 19.39 -8.72 -1.77
C GLU A 149 20.70 -9.51 -1.77
N VAL A 150 20.62 -10.83 -1.55
CA VAL A 150 21.81 -11.71 -1.56
C VAL A 150 22.48 -11.68 -2.92
N LYS A 151 21.72 -11.87 -4.01
CA LYS A 151 22.27 -11.81 -5.39
C LYS A 151 22.92 -10.47 -5.69
N LEU A 152 22.34 -9.36 -5.23
CA LEU A 152 22.92 -8.04 -5.46
C LEU A 152 24.23 -7.86 -4.67
N LYS A 153 24.24 -8.22 -3.38
CA LYS A 153 25.42 -8.16 -2.53
C LYS A 153 26.55 -9.05 -3.06
N GLU A 154 26.25 -10.24 -3.54
CA GLU A 154 27.23 -11.14 -4.18
C GLU A 154 27.86 -10.51 -5.42
N ARG A 155 27.06 -9.87 -6.29
CA ARG A 155 27.58 -9.13 -7.45
C ARG A 155 28.45 -7.95 -7.03
N HIS A 156 28.07 -7.24 -5.97
CA HIS A 156 28.86 -6.12 -5.43
C HIS A 156 30.21 -6.59 -4.91
N VAL A 157 30.25 -7.70 -4.16
CA VAL A 157 31.49 -8.31 -3.69
C VAL A 157 32.35 -8.78 -4.87
N ALA A 158 31.77 -9.45 -5.86
CA ALA A 158 32.51 -9.94 -7.03
C ALA A 158 33.12 -8.79 -7.85
N THR A 159 32.37 -7.70 -8.06
CA THR A 159 32.87 -6.52 -8.80
C THR A 159 33.93 -5.75 -8.02
N ALA A 160 33.79 -5.64 -6.69
CA ALA A 160 34.80 -5.04 -5.82
C ALA A 160 36.09 -5.86 -5.84
N ALA A 161 36.02 -7.18 -5.66
CA ALA A 161 37.16 -8.08 -5.73
C ALA A 161 37.88 -7.99 -7.08
N GLN A 162 37.14 -7.98 -8.19
CA GLN A 162 37.74 -7.82 -9.52
C GLN A 162 38.46 -6.47 -9.69
N LEU A 163 37.94 -5.39 -9.08
CA LEU A 163 38.61 -4.10 -9.09
C LEU A 163 39.89 -4.14 -8.24
N GLU A 164 39.84 -4.73 -7.05
CA GLU A 164 41.01 -4.90 -6.18
C GLU A 164 42.11 -5.70 -6.86
N ASP A 165 41.78 -6.83 -7.48
CA ASP A 165 42.73 -7.67 -8.22
C ASP A 165 43.45 -6.84 -9.31
N ARG A 166 42.70 -6.06 -10.10
CA ARG A 166 43.29 -5.17 -11.12
C ARG A 166 44.18 -4.11 -10.49
N GLN A 167 43.79 -3.54 -9.35
CA GLN A 167 44.60 -2.53 -8.66
C GLN A 167 45.91 -3.13 -8.14
N ILE A 168 45.86 -4.35 -7.61
CA ILE A 168 47.02 -5.11 -7.15
C ILE A 168 47.94 -5.40 -8.33
N THR A 169 47.42 -5.86 -9.48
CA THR A 169 48.26 -6.12 -10.67
C THR A 169 48.92 -4.85 -11.18
N GLU A 170 48.18 -3.73 -11.27
CA GLU A 170 48.74 -2.42 -11.65
C GLU A 170 49.86 -1.97 -10.69
N GLU A 171 49.68 -2.17 -9.38
CA GLU A 171 50.68 -1.81 -8.38
C GLU A 171 51.92 -2.72 -8.45
N MET A 172 51.73 -4.02 -8.64
CA MET A 172 52.81 -4.99 -8.80
C MET A 172 53.67 -4.67 -10.04
N GLU A 173 53.04 -4.41 -11.18
CA GLU A 173 53.74 -4.03 -12.42
C GLU A 173 54.52 -2.73 -12.26
N LEU A 174 53.91 -1.71 -11.63
CA LEU A 174 54.59 -0.45 -11.35
C LEU A 174 55.82 -0.65 -10.47
N ARG A 175 55.69 -1.38 -9.36
CA ARG A 175 56.80 -1.66 -8.44
C ARG A 175 57.91 -2.42 -9.15
N ALA A 176 57.57 -3.44 -9.95
CA ALA A 176 58.55 -4.19 -10.73
C ALA A 176 59.31 -3.29 -11.72
N ALA A 177 58.62 -2.38 -12.41
CA ALA A 177 59.26 -1.43 -13.33
C ALA A 177 60.19 -0.44 -12.60
N LEU A 178 59.75 0.08 -11.45
CA LEU A 178 60.57 0.99 -10.62
C LEU A 178 61.82 0.27 -10.10
N GLU A 179 61.68 -0.96 -9.60
CA GLU A 179 62.80 -1.77 -9.11
C GLU A 179 63.78 -2.13 -10.24
N GLN A 180 63.29 -2.45 -11.44
CA GLN A 180 64.14 -2.67 -12.61
C GLN A 180 64.96 -1.42 -12.97
N SER A 181 64.35 -0.24 -12.90
CA SER A 181 65.05 1.03 -13.16
C SER A 181 66.14 1.33 -12.12
N GLU A 182 65.86 1.02 -10.85
CA GLU A 182 66.81 1.15 -9.75
C GLU A 182 67.98 0.18 -9.91
N ARG A 183 67.69 -1.10 -10.22
CA ARG A 183 68.70 -2.11 -10.50
C ARG A 183 69.59 -1.71 -11.69
N ALA A 184 69.01 -1.14 -12.75
CA ALA A 184 69.77 -0.68 -13.91
C ALA A 184 70.76 0.45 -13.54
N ILE A 185 70.33 1.43 -12.74
CA ILE A 185 71.20 2.51 -12.24
C ILE A 185 72.30 1.93 -11.33
N LYS A 186 71.94 1.04 -10.39
CA LYS A 186 72.92 0.38 -9.49
C LYS A 186 73.99 -0.41 -10.27
N VAL A 187 73.60 -1.17 -11.30
CA VAL A 187 74.56 -1.88 -12.16
C VAL A 187 75.46 -0.89 -12.90
N ARG A 188 74.91 0.23 -13.36
CA ARG A 188 75.66 1.29 -14.04
C ARG A 188 76.67 1.97 -13.12
N ILE A 189 76.27 2.29 -11.89
CA ILE A 189 77.14 2.81 -10.84
C ILE A 189 78.28 1.83 -10.60
N LYS A 190 78.00 0.54 -10.34
CA LYS A 190 79.03 -0.50 -10.15
C LYS A 190 80.02 -0.60 -11.31
N HIS A 191 79.53 -0.52 -12.55
CA HIS A 191 80.40 -0.51 -13.73
C HIS A 191 81.30 0.74 -13.77
N MET A 192 80.76 1.90 -13.42
CA MET A 192 81.54 3.15 -13.35
C MET A 192 82.50 3.19 -12.15
N GLU A 193 82.12 2.64 -11.00
CA GLU A 193 82.98 2.42 -9.83
C GLU A 193 84.17 1.54 -10.22
N GLY A 194 83.91 0.35 -10.78
CA GLY A 194 84.98 -0.53 -11.26
C GLY A 194 85.81 0.08 -12.40
N TYR A 195 85.22 1.00 -13.18
CA TYR A 195 85.97 1.79 -14.15
C TYR A 195 86.95 2.74 -13.46
N CYS A 196 86.51 3.45 -12.43
CA CYS A 196 87.26 4.44 -11.68
C CYS A 196 88.29 3.82 -10.72
N GLU A 197 87.97 2.72 -10.04
CA GLU A 197 88.85 1.97 -9.12
C GLU A 197 89.90 1.13 -9.83
N GLY A 198 89.64 0.73 -11.09
CA GLY A 198 90.58 -0.04 -11.91
C GLY A 198 91.86 0.70 -12.33
N LEU A 199 92.10 1.91 -11.80
CA LEU A 199 93.36 2.63 -11.93
C LEU A 199 94.48 1.84 -11.21
N GLY A 200 95.31 1.14 -11.98
CA GLY A 200 96.55 0.51 -11.50
C GLY A 200 96.56 -1.02 -11.44
N ARG A 201 95.43 -1.71 -11.68
CA ARG A 201 95.43 -3.17 -11.92
C ARG A 201 95.42 -3.43 -13.43
N ASN A 202 96.59 -3.47 -14.06
CA ASN A 202 96.75 -4.03 -15.42
C ASN A 202 96.77 -5.57 -15.30
N PRO A 203 95.75 -6.32 -15.76
CA PRO A 203 95.81 -7.79 -15.76
C PRO A 203 96.59 -8.33 -16.97
N CYS A 204 96.85 -7.50 -17.99
CA CYS A 204 97.60 -7.88 -19.19
C CYS A 204 98.62 -6.80 -19.53
N GLY A 205 99.89 -7.21 -19.61
CA GLY A 205 101.01 -6.34 -19.93
C GLY A 205 100.90 -5.68 -21.31
N HIS A 206 101.43 -4.46 -21.36
CA HIS A 206 102.11 -3.83 -22.50
C HIS A 206 101.45 -3.65 -23.90
N GLU A 207 100.20 -4.04 -24.16
CA GLU A 207 99.57 -3.83 -25.49
C GLU A 207 98.33 -2.92 -25.54
N MET A 208 97.78 -2.47 -24.40
CA MET A 208 96.64 -1.54 -24.39
C MET A 208 97.03 -0.16 -23.85
N PRO A 209 96.53 0.95 -24.43
CA PRO A 209 96.77 2.29 -23.91
C PRO A 209 96.40 2.40 -22.41
N PRO A 210 97.20 3.10 -21.60
CA PRO A 210 96.94 3.22 -20.16
C PRO A 210 95.57 3.83 -19.91
N ARG A 211 94.76 3.17 -19.08
CA ARG A 211 93.41 3.61 -18.72
C ARG A 211 93.49 4.93 -17.92
N VAL A 212 92.97 6.03 -18.48
CA VAL A 212 92.95 7.35 -17.82
C VAL A 212 91.53 7.70 -17.37
N VAL A 213 91.32 7.80 -16.06
CA VAL A 213 90.08 8.34 -15.48
C VAL A 213 90.17 9.86 -15.50
N THR A 214 89.21 10.52 -16.15
CA THR A 214 89.13 11.98 -16.19
C THR A 214 88.21 12.51 -15.10
N GLU A 215 88.36 13.79 -14.72
CA GLU A 215 87.43 14.48 -13.79
C GLU A 215 85.97 14.40 -14.25
N LYS A 216 85.74 14.35 -15.57
CA LYS A 216 84.40 14.15 -16.16
C LYS A 216 83.77 12.81 -15.74
N ASN A 217 84.57 11.75 -15.62
CA ASN A 217 84.09 10.42 -15.22
C ASN A 217 83.68 10.40 -13.74
N LEU A 218 84.44 11.07 -12.87
CA LEU A 218 84.10 11.21 -11.44
C LEU A 218 82.84 12.06 -11.25
N ARG A 219 82.70 13.15 -12.01
CA ARG A 219 81.48 13.99 -12.00
C ARG A 219 80.26 13.20 -12.49
N ALA A 220 80.41 12.38 -13.53
CA ALA A 220 79.35 11.52 -14.03
C ALA A 220 78.94 10.43 -13.00
N LEU A 221 79.89 9.90 -12.24
CA LEU A 221 79.62 8.98 -11.13
C LEU A 221 78.85 9.66 -10.00
N GLY A 222 79.29 10.83 -9.55
CA GLY A 222 78.56 11.63 -8.57
C GLY A 222 77.13 11.95 -9.01
N HIS A 223 76.93 12.26 -10.29
CA HIS A 223 75.58 12.48 -10.83
C HIS A 223 74.68 11.23 -10.74
N GLN A 224 75.22 10.03 -10.94
CA GLN A 224 74.43 8.80 -10.83
C GLN A 224 74.06 8.45 -9.38
N TYR A 225 74.89 8.77 -8.40
CA TYR A 225 74.48 8.63 -6.98
C TYR A 225 73.38 9.59 -6.60
N ASN A 226 73.48 10.86 -7.00
CA ASN A 226 72.41 11.84 -6.76
C ASN A 226 71.10 11.38 -7.39
N LEU A 227 71.16 10.81 -8.60
CA LEU A 227 69.99 10.23 -9.24
C LEU A 227 69.43 9.08 -8.40
N LEU A 228 70.26 8.15 -7.92
CA LEU A 228 69.81 7.02 -7.09
C LEU A 228 69.11 7.49 -5.81
N ASP A 229 69.66 8.51 -5.13
CA ASP A 229 69.08 9.07 -3.91
C ASP A 229 67.73 9.77 -4.16
N ASP A 230 67.60 10.47 -5.30
CA ASP A 230 66.34 11.10 -5.69
C ASP A 230 65.28 10.09 -6.14
N MET A 231 65.68 8.92 -6.64
CA MET A 231 64.77 7.91 -7.18
C MET A 231 63.83 7.34 -6.13
N GLU A 232 64.26 7.14 -4.89
CA GLU A 232 63.40 6.62 -3.81
C GLU A 232 62.19 7.55 -3.58
N ARG A 233 62.42 8.86 -3.46
CA ARG A 233 61.36 9.86 -3.29
C ARG A 233 60.42 9.92 -4.50
N GLN A 234 60.98 9.81 -5.72
CA GLN A 234 60.18 9.79 -6.95
C GLN A 234 59.33 8.52 -7.05
N HIS A 235 59.86 7.35 -6.64
CA HIS A 235 59.15 6.08 -6.59
C HIS A 235 57.97 6.15 -5.62
N GLU A 236 58.21 6.63 -4.40
CA GLU A 236 57.17 6.82 -3.38
C GLU A 236 56.06 7.76 -3.86
N SER A 237 56.44 8.91 -4.44
CA SER A 237 55.47 9.87 -4.97
C SER A 237 54.59 9.24 -6.07
N LYS A 238 55.19 8.49 -6.99
CA LYS A 238 54.47 7.81 -8.08
C LYS A 238 53.51 6.74 -7.58
N ILE A 239 53.93 5.94 -6.59
CA ILE A 239 53.08 4.93 -5.94
C ILE A 239 51.92 5.60 -5.22
N ASN A 240 52.17 6.67 -4.47
CA ASN A 240 51.14 7.41 -3.74
C ASN A 240 50.10 8.04 -4.67
N MET A 241 50.54 8.62 -5.80
CA MET A 241 49.61 9.16 -6.80
C MET A 241 48.74 8.06 -7.43
N MET A 242 49.31 6.88 -7.70
CA MET A 242 48.56 5.74 -8.22
C MET A 242 47.54 5.23 -7.21
N ARG A 243 47.96 5.00 -5.96
CA ARG A 243 47.06 4.60 -4.87
C ARG A 243 45.95 5.61 -4.63
N GLY A 244 46.25 6.91 -4.67
CA GLY A 244 45.24 7.95 -4.57
C GLY A 244 44.19 7.91 -5.69
N ARG A 245 44.57 7.54 -6.92
CA ARG A 245 43.62 7.31 -8.03
C ARG A 245 42.80 6.04 -7.81
N GLN A 246 43.44 4.96 -7.36
CA GLN A 246 42.79 3.69 -7.04
C GLN A 246 41.75 3.83 -5.92
N CYS A 247 42.08 4.55 -4.84
CA CYS A 247 41.16 4.91 -3.77
C CYS A 247 39.91 5.62 -4.30
N LYS A 248 40.07 6.66 -5.11
CA LYS A 248 38.92 7.39 -5.69
C LYS A 248 38.03 6.49 -6.56
N ARG A 249 38.62 5.63 -7.39
CA ARG A 249 37.86 4.66 -8.19
C ARG A 249 37.09 3.67 -7.31
N MET A 250 37.69 3.21 -6.21
CA MET A 250 37.03 2.34 -5.24
C MET A 250 35.88 3.06 -4.53
N GLU A 251 36.10 4.29 -4.08
CA GLU A 251 35.06 5.12 -3.44
C GLU A 251 33.86 5.35 -4.36
N GLU A 252 34.10 5.65 -5.64
CA GLU A 252 33.05 5.79 -6.66
C GLU A 252 32.26 4.50 -6.87
N LEU A 253 32.95 3.34 -6.92
CA LEU A 253 32.29 2.04 -7.02
C LEU A 253 31.40 1.77 -5.81
N LEU A 254 31.93 1.94 -4.60
CA LEU A 254 31.17 1.74 -3.35
C LEU A 254 30.00 2.71 -3.22
N LYS A 255 30.13 3.93 -3.76
CA LYS A 255 29.01 4.88 -3.82
C LYS A 255 27.89 4.36 -4.73
N ARG A 256 28.21 3.90 -5.94
CA ARG A 256 27.22 3.31 -6.86
C ARG A 256 26.56 2.07 -6.27
N GLN A 257 27.33 1.20 -5.64
CA GLN A 257 26.81 0.00 -4.95
C GLN A 257 25.83 0.36 -3.83
N ARG A 258 26.11 1.41 -3.04
CA ARG A 258 25.16 1.92 -2.04
C ARG A 258 23.87 2.44 -2.66
N GLU A 259 23.98 3.27 -3.70
CA GLU A 259 22.81 3.81 -4.42
C GLU A 259 21.95 2.69 -5.04
N GLU A 260 22.56 1.62 -5.56
CA GLU A 260 21.84 0.46 -6.07
C GLU A 260 21.11 -0.34 -4.98
N LEU A 261 21.71 -0.47 -3.78
CA LEU A 261 21.07 -1.10 -2.63
C LEU A 261 19.89 -0.26 -2.14
N ASP A 262 20.06 1.06 -2.02
CA ASP A 262 19.00 1.98 -1.60
C ASP A 262 17.80 1.91 -2.57
N GLN A 263 18.07 1.92 -3.88
CA GLN A 263 17.01 1.75 -4.90
C GLN A 263 16.32 0.39 -4.85
N LEU A 264 17.02 -0.67 -4.41
CA LEU A 264 16.42 -1.99 -4.23
C LEU A 264 15.52 -1.99 -3.00
N LEU A 265 15.97 -1.43 -1.87
CA LEU A 265 15.17 -1.31 -0.65
C LEU A 265 13.91 -0.47 -0.88
N GLU A 266 14.02 0.67 -1.56
CA GLU A 266 12.85 1.50 -1.90
C GLU A 266 11.82 0.75 -2.77
N ARG A 267 12.28 -0.10 -3.70
CA ARG A 267 11.38 -0.93 -4.51
C ARG A 267 10.70 -1.99 -3.66
N GLN A 268 11.45 -2.66 -2.79
CA GLN A 268 10.91 -3.67 -1.88
C GLN A 268 9.89 -3.07 -0.89
N GLU A 269 10.15 -1.87 -0.38
CA GLU A 269 9.20 -1.15 0.48
C GLU A 269 7.90 -0.84 -0.26
N LYS A 270 7.97 -0.36 -1.50
CA LYS A 270 6.79 -0.11 -2.33
C LYS A 270 5.99 -1.38 -2.62
N GLU A 271 6.66 -2.45 -3.02
CA GLU A 271 6.00 -3.75 -3.26
C GLU A 271 5.33 -4.30 -1.99
N LYS A 272 5.97 -4.12 -0.84
CA LYS A 272 5.38 -4.50 0.45
C LYS A 272 4.16 -3.65 0.80
N GLN A 273 4.22 -2.34 0.61
CA GLN A 273 3.09 -1.43 0.81
C GLN A 273 1.92 -1.80 -0.10
N GLU A 274 2.18 -2.02 -1.39
CA GLU A 274 1.16 -2.46 -2.35
C GLU A 274 0.53 -3.79 -1.94
N LEU A 275 1.32 -4.75 -1.45
CA LEU A 275 0.78 -6.00 -0.92
C LEU A 275 -0.08 -5.73 0.31
N ASP A 276 0.43 -5.00 1.31
CA ASP A 276 -0.31 -4.70 2.55
C ASP A 276 -1.64 -3.97 2.26
N ASP A 277 -1.67 -3.03 1.32
CA ASP A 277 -2.89 -2.33 0.88
C ASP A 277 -3.91 -3.29 0.23
N ASN A 278 -3.44 -4.20 -0.64
CA ASN A 278 -4.30 -5.21 -1.25
C ASN A 278 -4.89 -6.17 -0.20
N LEU A 279 -4.07 -6.59 0.77
CA LEU A 279 -4.53 -7.47 1.85
C LEU A 279 -5.52 -6.76 2.77
N ALA A 280 -5.26 -5.50 3.12
CA ALA A 280 -6.19 -4.68 3.90
C ALA A 280 -7.53 -4.50 3.17
N HIS A 281 -7.50 -4.26 1.86
CA HIS A 281 -8.72 -4.18 1.05
C HIS A 281 -9.52 -5.49 1.06
N GLU A 282 -8.87 -6.64 0.91
CA GLU A 282 -9.52 -7.94 0.99
C GLU A 282 -10.15 -8.19 2.38
N GLU A 283 -9.45 -7.83 3.46
CA GLU A 283 -9.98 -7.92 4.83
C GLU A 283 -11.19 -7.01 5.04
N GLU A 284 -11.16 -5.77 4.54
CA GLU A 284 -12.29 -4.83 4.62
C GLU A 284 -13.51 -5.37 3.87
N VAL A 285 -13.32 -5.93 2.68
CA VAL A 285 -14.41 -6.52 1.89
C VAL A 285 -15.05 -7.68 2.67
N LEU A 286 -14.24 -8.58 3.23
CA LEU A 286 -14.75 -9.68 4.06
C LEU A 286 -15.50 -9.15 5.28
N GLN A 287 -14.93 -8.19 6.01
CA GLN A 287 -15.59 -7.59 7.16
C GLN A 287 -16.94 -6.97 6.77
N ARG A 288 -17.03 -6.22 5.66
CA ARG A 288 -18.29 -5.65 5.17
C ARG A 288 -19.32 -6.73 4.84
N THR A 289 -18.91 -7.83 4.19
CA THR A 289 -19.82 -8.94 3.86
C THR A 289 -20.40 -9.63 5.09
N PHE A 290 -19.62 -9.79 6.17
CA PHE A 290 -20.07 -10.42 7.42
C PHE A 290 -20.68 -9.44 8.43
N ALA A 291 -20.48 -8.13 8.29
CA ALA A 291 -21.07 -7.11 9.17
C ALA A 291 -22.53 -6.76 8.80
N SER A 292 -22.88 -6.79 7.50
CA SER A 292 -24.25 -6.48 7.05
C SER A 292 -25.33 -7.47 7.54
N PRO A 293 -25.05 -8.79 7.71
CA PRO A 293 -26.00 -9.74 8.30
C PRO A 293 -25.99 -9.66 9.83
N ASN A 294 -24.83 -9.42 10.45
CA ASN A 294 -24.67 -9.36 11.91
C ASN A 294 -25.28 -8.10 12.56
N SER A 295 -25.45 -7.01 11.82
CA SER A 295 -26.05 -5.75 12.32
C SER A 295 -27.57 -5.68 12.18
N ARG A 296 -28.17 -6.65 11.49
CA ARG A 296 -29.64 -6.80 11.36
C ARG A 296 -30.24 -7.78 12.38
N LEU A 297 -29.40 -8.27 13.28
CA LEU A 297 -29.74 -9.03 14.48
C LEU A 297 -29.79 -8.05 15.67
#